data_AF-A0A7S2BWD2-F1
#
_entry.id   AF-A0A7S2BWD2-F1
#
_cell.length_a   1.000
_cell.length_b   1.000
_cell.length_c   1.000
_cell.angle_alpha   90.00
_cell.angle_beta   90.00
_cell.angle_gamma   90.00
#
_symmetry.space_group_name_H-M   'P 1'
#
loop_
_entity.id
_entity.type
_entity.pdbx_description
1 polymer ?
#
loop_
_entity_poly.entity_id
_entity_poly.type
_entity_poly.pdbx_seq_one_letter_code
_entity_poly.pdbx_strand_id
1 'polypeptide(L)'
;QNVTGMPFQTGTPSECQQKCRLTEGCFHFAYWQTNKQCWLGDLESKIVRANTKGVVSGPAYCPEEPPACTAIPGPDFPASTDAATRAAWPGGEQPANLQCWPRLPGGFPDRCHARMATVLEDTAA
;
A
#
# COMPACT_ATOMS: atom_id res chain seq x y z
N GLN A 1 -23.38 -12.04 4.71
CA GLN A 1 -23.66 -10.59 4.55
C GLN A 1 -23.08 -10.16 3.21
N ASN A 2 -23.70 -9.24 2.46
CA ASN A 2 -23.13 -8.75 1.20
C ASN A 2 -22.01 -7.75 1.52
N VAL A 3 -20.76 -8.17 1.33
CA VAL A 3 -19.54 -7.43 1.73
C VAL A 3 -19.40 -6.16 0.91
N THR A 4 -19.70 -6.24 -0.38
CA THR A 4 -19.76 -5.12 -1.32
C THR A 4 -21.13 -4.46 -1.20
N GLY A 5 -21.24 -3.49 -0.28
CA GLY A 5 -22.48 -2.79 0.04
C GLY A 5 -22.31 -1.27 0.11
N MET A 6 -23.38 -0.58 0.53
CA MET A 6 -23.35 0.86 0.80
C MET A 6 -22.32 1.21 1.88
N PRO A 7 -21.66 2.37 1.81
CA PRO A 7 -20.70 2.76 2.82
C PRO A 7 -21.40 3.08 4.14
N PHE A 8 -20.70 2.89 5.23
CA PHE A 8 -21.08 3.39 6.56
C PHE A 8 -20.02 4.35 7.08
N GLN A 9 -20.31 5.08 8.16
CA GLN A 9 -19.35 6.04 8.71
C GLN A 9 -18.49 5.46 9.83
N THR A 10 -17.19 5.78 9.82
CA THR A 10 -16.25 5.49 10.92
C THR A 10 -15.38 6.72 11.24
N GLY A 11 -14.95 6.85 12.49
CA GLY A 11 -14.13 7.99 12.94
C GLY A 11 -12.73 8.00 12.34
N THR A 12 -12.17 6.83 12.09
CA THR A 12 -10.79 6.66 11.63
C THR A 12 -10.65 5.55 10.57
N PRO A 13 -9.56 5.53 9.78
CA PRO A 13 -9.23 4.41 8.90
C PRO A 13 -9.04 3.09 9.67
N SER A 14 -8.45 3.16 10.88
CA SER A 14 -8.21 1.98 11.73
C SER A 14 -9.52 1.34 12.20
N GLU A 15 -10.54 2.13 12.51
CA GLU A 15 -11.88 1.61 12.79
C GLU A 15 -12.51 0.94 11.58
N CYS A 16 -12.34 1.51 10.38
CA CYS A 16 -12.82 0.90 9.14
C CYS A 16 -12.15 -0.47 8.89
N GLN A 17 -10.83 -0.54 9.09
CA GLN A 17 -10.09 -1.80 9.02
C GLN A 17 -10.60 -2.82 10.06
N GLN A 18 -10.81 -2.39 11.30
CA GLN A 18 -11.31 -3.27 12.36
C GLN A 18 -12.71 -3.82 12.03
N LYS A 19 -13.58 -2.98 11.45
CA LYS A 19 -14.89 -3.43 10.96
C LYS A 19 -14.77 -4.47 9.85
N CYS A 20 -13.82 -4.30 8.93
CA CYS A 20 -13.53 -5.33 7.93
C CYS A 20 -13.11 -6.66 8.59
N ARG A 21 -12.19 -6.66 9.56
CA ARG A 21 -11.78 -7.88 10.29
C ARG A 21 -12.93 -8.62 10.98
N LEU A 22 -13.94 -7.88 11.44
CA LEU A 22 -15.11 -8.44 12.12
C LEU A 22 -16.24 -8.85 11.15
N THR A 23 -16.13 -8.51 9.87
CA THR A 23 -17.15 -8.78 8.86
C THR A 23 -16.75 -9.99 8.05
N GLU A 24 -17.53 -11.07 8.17
CA GLU A 24 -17.33 -12.27 7.37
C GLU A 24 -17.35 -11.96 5.87
N GLY A 25 -16.33 -12.42 5.15
CA GLY A 25 -16.14 -12.19 3.72
C GLY A 25 -15.46 -10.87 3.36
N CYS A 26 -15.11 -10.00 4.32
CA CYS A 26 -14.34 -8.80 4.06
C CYS A 26 -12.83 -9.09 4.02
N PHE A 27 -12.21 -8.78 2.89
CA PHE A 27 -10.77 -8.93 2.67
C PHE A 27 -10.07 -7.57 2.56
N HIS A 28 -10.78 -6.54 2.11
CA HIS A 28 -10.23 -5.21 1.85
C HIS A 28 -11.16 -4.12 2.40
N PHE A 29 -10.60 -2.94 2.67
CA PHE A 29 -11.37 -1.75 3.05
C PHE A 29 -10.88 -0.51 2.32
N ALA A 30 -11.76 0.47 2.18
CA ALA A 30 -11.40 1.81 1.71
C ALA A 30 -12.14 2.88 2.53
N TYR A 31 -11.38 3.86 3.02
CA TYR A 31 -11.84 4.89 3.93
C TYR A 31 -11.59 6.29 3.36
N TRP A 32 -12.66 7.07 3.19
CA TRP A 32 -12.61 8.45 2.74
C TRP A 32 -12.53 9.39 3.93
N GLN A 33 -11.38 10.05 4.12
CA GLN A 33 -11.16 10.94 5.26
C GLN A 33 -12.10 12.16 5.27
N THR A 34 -12.54 12.61 4.09
CA THR A 34 -13.34 13.82 3.89
C THR A 34 -14.75 13.70 4.46
N ASN A 35 -15.41 12.57 4.21
CA ASN A 35 -16.81 12.34 4.60
C ASN A 35 -16.97 11.16 5.58
N LYS A 36 -15.84 10.60 6.05
CA LYS A 36 -15.77 9.52 7.03
C LYS A 36 -16.38 8.21 6.54
N GLN A 37 -16.55 8.02 5.23
CA GLN A 37 -17.11 6.81 4.66
C GLN A 37 -16.11 5.66 4.68
N CYS A 38 -16.57 4.51 5.15
CA CYS A 38 -15.92 3.22 5.14
C CYS A 38 -16.65 2.30 4.16
N TRP A 39 -15.89 1.75 3.22
CA TRP A 39 -16.32 0.76 2.25
C TRP A 39 -15.61 -0.55 2.53
N LEU A 40 -16.36 -1.64 2.51
CA LEU A 40 -15.83 -3.00 2.67
C LEU A 40 -15.76 -3.66 1.29
N GLY A 41 -14.71 -4.43 1.08
CA GLY A 41 -14.42 -5.15 -0.15
C GLY A 41 -14.20 -6.63 0.13
N ASP A 42 -14.69 -7.46 -0.78
CA ASP A 42 -14.45 -8.90 -0.82
C ASP A 42 -13.08 -9.24 -1.41
N LEU A 43 -12.82 -10.54 -1.65
CA LEU A 43 -11.56 -11.03 -2.20
C LEU A 43 -11.25 -10.49 -3.61
N GLU A 44 -12.29 -10.23 -4.41
CA GLU A 44 -12.16 -9.81 -5.82
C GLU A 44 -12.01 -8.28 -5.96
N SER A 45 -12.00 -7.56 -4.84
CA SER A 45 -11.88 -6.10 -4.82
C SER A 45 -10.51 -5.64 -5.32
N LYS A 46 -10.50 -4.71 -6.27
CA LYS A 46 -9.28 -4.20 -6.91
C LYS A 46 -8.89 -2.85 -6.35
N ILE A 47 -7.60 -2.65 -6.11
CA ILE A 47 -7.04 -1.34 -5.78
C ILE A 47 -7.15 -0.45 -7.02
N VAL A 48 -7.83 0.68 -6.87
CA VAL A 48 -7.97 1.70 -7.91
C VAL A 48 -7.58 3.06 -7.35
N ARG A 49 -6.96 3.87 -8.19
CA ARG A 49 -6.61 5.24 -7.81
C ARG A 49 -7.89 6.05 -7.63
N ALA A 50 -8.13 6.55 -6.42
CA ALA A 50 -9.28 7.37 -6.14
C ALA A 50 -9.24 8.72 -6.88
N ASN A 51 -10.40 9.20 -7.30
CA ASN A 51 -10.55 10.55 -7.90
C ASN A 51 -10.45 11.68 -6.86
N THR A 52 -10.46 11.34 -5.58
CA THR A 52 -10.38 12.27 -4.44
C THR A 52 -9.12 12.01 -3.64
N LYS A 53 -8.53 13.08 -3.08
CA LYS A 53 -7.41 12.96 -2.14
C LYS A 53 -7.90 12.48 -0.77
N GLY A 54 -7.00 11.85 -0.01
CA GLY A 54 -7.27 11.45 1.38
C GLY A 54 -8.09 10.16 1.52
N VAL A 55 -8.01 9.26 0.52
CA VAL A 55 -8.56 7.91 0.64
C VAL A 55 -7.47 6.97 1.16
N VAL A 56 -7.80 6.18 2.18
CA VAL A 56 -6.92 5.16 2.75
C VAL A 56 -7.55 3.82 2.48
N SER A 57 -6.84 2.91 1.81
CA SER A 57 -7.31 1.55 1.58
C SER A 57 -6.28 0.53 2.04
N GLY A 58 -6.72 -0.71 2.24
CA GLY A 58 -5.81 -1.77 2.64
C GLY A 58 -6.54 -3.10 2.91
N PRO A 59 -5.77 -4.14 3.25
CA PRO A 59 -6.34 -5.42 3.65
C PRO A 59 -6.96 -5.36 5.04
N ALA A 60 -7.89 -6.29 5.31
CA ALA A 60 -8.44 -6.52 6.64
C ALA A 60 -7.31 -6.75 7.65
N TYR A 61 -6.34 -7.59 7.29
CA TYR A 61 -5.16 -7.91 8.09
C TYR A 61 -3.90 -7.38 7.41
N CYS A 62 -3.09 -6.60 8.11
CA CYS A 62 -1.81 -6.15 7.59
C CYS A 62 -0.85 -7.35 7.49
N PRO A 63 -0.23 -7.61 6.33
CA PRO A 63 0.85 -8.58 6.25
C PRO A 63 2.08 -8.05 6.99
N GLU A 64 2.93 -8.96 7.49
CA GLU A 64 4.20 -8.60 8.14
C GLU A 64 5.13 -7.85 7.18
N GLU A 65 5.17 -8.31 5.92
CA GLU A 65 5.87 -7.64 4.83
C GLU A 65 4.87 -7.18 3.76
N PRO A 66 4.88 -5.90 3.36
CA PRO A 66 4.05 -5.44 2.26
C PRO A 66 4.42 -6.20 0.98
N PRO A 67 3.44 -6.68 0.18
CA PRO A 67 3.72 -7.33 -1.11
C PRO A 67 4.57 -6.46 -2.04
N ALA A 68 4.43 -5.14 -1.94
CA ALA A 68 5.24 -4.17 -2.67
C ALA A 68 6.76 -4.32 -2.38
N CYS A 69 7.14 -4.83 -1.21
CA CYS A 69 8.52 -4.97 -0.77
C CYS A 69 9.18 -6.30 -1.10
N THR A 70 8.39 -7.31 -1.47
CA THR A 70 8.88 -8.62 -1.91
C THR A 70 8.64 -8.86 -3.40
N ALA A 71 7.74 -8.08 -4.01
CA ALA A 71 7.42 -8.21 -5.43
C ALA A 71 8.57 -7.75 -6.32
N ILE A 72 8.84 -8.54 -7.35
CA ILE A 72 9.68 -8.17 -8.49
C ILE A 72 8.72 -7.74 -9.61
N PRO A 73 8.90 -6.55 -10.22
CA PRO A 73 8.04 -6.14 -11.33
C PRO A 73 8.26 -7.05 -12.55
N GLY A 74 7.23 -7.16 -13.38
CA GLY A 74 7.29 -7.88 -14.64
C GLY A 74 8.29 -7.31 -15.64
N PRO A 75 8.53 -8.02 -16.77
CA PRO A 75 9.56 -7.67 -17.76
C PRO A 75 9.33 -6.32 -18.45
N ASP A 76 8.10 -5.80 -18.41
CA ASP A 76 7.74 -4.51 -19.02
C ASP A 76 8.16 -3.30 -18.17
N PHE A 77 8.80 -3.50 -17.01
CA PHE A 77 9.29 -2.41 -16.17
C PHE A 77 10.72 -1.98 -16.53
N PRO A 78 11.01 -0.66 -16.67
CA PRO A 78 10.06 0.44 -16.71
C PRO A 78 9.35 0.54 -18.08
N ALA A 79 8.05 0.82 -18.07
CA ALA A 79 7.26 0.92 -19.30
C ALA A 79 7.25 2.35 -19.85
N SER A 80 6.71 2.54 -21.05
CA SER A 80 6.63 3.86 -21.71
C SER A 80 5.61 4.83 -21.08
N THR A 81 4.76 4.37 -20.17
CA THR A 81 3.77 5.21 -19.48
C THR A 81 3.71 4.87 -18.00
N ASP A 82 3.39 5.86 -17.15
CA ASP A 82 3.26 5.66 -15.71
C ASP A 82 2.22 4.58 -15.36
N ALA A 83 1.14 4.49 -16.14
CA ALA A 83 0.09 3.49 -15.93
C ALA A 83 0.61 2.07 -16.19
N ALA A 84 1.33 1.87 -17.30
CA ALA A 84 1.94 0.58 -17.62
C ALA A 84 3.06 0.21 -16.63
N THR A 85 3.87 1.19 -16.22
CA THR A 85 4.94 0.99 -15.22
C THR A 85 4.36 0.53 -13.89
N ARG A 86 3.22 1.10 -13.45
CA ARG A 86 2.51 0.64 -12.25
C ARG A 86 1.89 -0.75 -12.42
N ALA A 87 1.30 -1.04 -13.58
CA ALA A 87 0.68 -2.33 -13.87
C ALA A 87 1.68 -3.50 -13.92
N ALA A 88 2.96 -3.22 -14.18
CA ALA A 88 4.01 -4.24 -14.12
C ALA A 88 4.26 -4.79 -12.71
N TRP A 89 3.83 -4.08 -11.65
CA TRP A 89 3.95 -4.56 -10.28
C TRP A 89 2.76 -5.47 -9.92
N PRO A 90 2.98 -6.64 -9.27
CA PRO A 90 1.92 -7.53 -8.81
C PRO A 90 0.85 -6.85 -7.93
N GLY A 91 1.26 -5.87 -7.12
CA GLY A 91 0.34 -5.08 -6.29
C GLY A 91 -0.31 -3.89 -7.01
N GLY A 92 -0.05 -3.70 -8.31
CA GLY A 92 -0.55 -2.57 -9.12
C GLY A 92 0.07 -1.21 -8.78
N GLU A 93 0.99 -1.17 -7.81
CA GLU A 93 1.66 0.05 -7.37
C GLU A 93 3.16 -0.19 -7.16
N GLN A 94 3.96 0.74 -7.66
CA GLN A 94 5.39 0.79 -7.37
C GLN A 94 5.60 1.26 -5.92
N PRO A 95 6.49 0.63 -5.15
CA PRO A 95 6.84 1.10 -3.81
C PRO A 95 7.33 2.55 -3.82
N ALA A 96 6.84 3.36 -2.89
CA ALA A 96 7.35 4.70 -2.67
C ALA A 96 8.78 4.66 -2.09
N ASN A 97 9.51 5.77 -2.22
CA ASN A 97 10.87 5.87 -1.69
C ASN A 97 10.92 5.51 -0.19
N LEU A 98 11.84 4.63 0.19
CA LEU A 98 12.02 4.09 1.54
C LEU A 98 10.81 3.35 2.13
N GLN A 99 9.77 3.02 1.34
CA GLN A 99 8.62 2.26 1.83
C GLN A 99 9.04 0.89 2.34
N CYS A 100 10.01 0.27 1.67
CA CYS A 100 10.52 -1.06 1.97
C CYS A 100 11.84 -1.04 2.75
N TRP A 101 12.25 0.13 3.23
CA TRP A 101 13.47 0.28 4.01
C TRP A 101 13.21 -0.11 5.48
N PRO A 102 14.08 -0.93 6.11
CA PRO A 102 13.95 -1.29 7.52
C PRO A 102 13.78 -0.05 8.42
N ARG A 103 13.00 -0.17 9.50
CA ARG A 103 12.71 0.95 10.41
C ARG A 103 13.22 0.67 11.82
N LEU A 104 13.75 1.71 12.46
CA LEU A 104 14.05 1.70 13.89
C LEU A 104 12.76 1.71 14.73
N PRO A 105 12.80 1.39 16.04
CA PRO A 105 11.65 1.46 16.95
C PRO A 105 10.92 2.83 17.06
N GLY A 106 11.36 3.86 16.35
CA GLY A 106 10.69 5.16 16.22
C GLY A 106 10.15 5.46 14.81
N GLY A 107 10.12 4.48 13.90
CA GLY A 107 9.59 4.62 12.54
C GLY A 107 10.54 5.34 11.55
N PHE A 108 11.70 5.83 12.00
CA PHE A 108 12.73 6.35 11.11
C PHE A 108 13.37 5.24 10.29
N PRO A 109 13.72 5.51 9.01
CA PRO A 109 14.54 4.60 8.22
C PRO A 109 15.80 4.23 9.00
N ASP A 110 16.08 2.95 9.10
CA ASP A 110 17.31 2.46 9.72
C ASP A 110 18.52 2.85 8.87
N ARG A 111 19.72 2.72 9.41
CA ARG A 111 20.94 2.87 8.60
C ARG A 111 21.10 1.63 7.73
N CYS A 112 21.84 1.74 6.63
CA CYS A 112 22.24 0.56 5.85
C CYS A 112 22.98 -0.42 6.78
N HIS A 113 22.33 -1.51 7.20
CA HIS A 113 22.93 -2.52 8.07
C HIS A 113 24.08 -3.27 7.39
N ALA A 114 24.09 -3.30 6.06
CA ALA A 114 25.11 -3.95 5.28
C ALA A 114 25.81 -2.92 4.38
N ARG A 115 27.12 -2.80 4.61
CA ARG A 115 28.13 -2.09 3.80
C ARG A 115 28.36 -0.65 4.22
N MET A 116 29.58 -0.40 4.70
CA MET A 116 30.26 0.87 4.42
C MET A 116 30.05 1.15 2.93
N ALA A 117 29.36 2.24 2.59
CA ALA A 117 29.15 2.59 1.20
C ALA A 117 30.53 2.70 0.54
N THR A 118 30.82 1.79 -0.39
CA THR A 118 32.04 1.86 -1.19
C THR A 118 31.74 2.83 -2.32
N VAL A 119 32.39 3.99 -2.27
CA VAL A 119 32.34 4.97 -3.35
C VAL A 119 33.11 4.38 -4.53
N LEU A 120 32.40 4.05 -5.60
CA LEU A 120 33.01 3.49 -6.82
C LEU A 120 33.65 4.59 -7.68
N GLU A 121 33.03 5.76 -7.71
CA GLU A 121 33.56 6.98 -8.33
C GLU A 121 33.07 8.21 -7.55
N ASP A 122 33.95 9.18 -7.31
CA ASP A 122 33.63 10.52 -6.83
C ASP A 122 34.25 11.53 -7.81
N THR A 123 33.55 12.64 -8.05
CA THR A 123 34.06 13.79 -8.81
C THR A 123 35.14 14.59 -8.08
N ALA A 124 35.53 14.17 -6.86
CA ALA A 124 36.66 14.74 -6.15
C ALA A 124 38.00 14.34 -6.80
N ALA A 125 38.54 15.26 -7.59
CA ALA A 125 39.95 15.32 -7.96
C ALA A 125 40.81 15.89 -6.82
#